data_AF-A0A2N6A442-F1
#
_entry.id   AF-A0A2N6A442-F1
#
_cell.length_a   1.000
_cell.length_b   1.000
_cell.length_c   1.000
_cell.angle_alpha   90.00
_cell.angle_beta   90.00
_cell.angle_gamma   90.00
#
_symmetry.space_group_name_H-M   'P 1'
#
loop_
_entity.id
_entity.type
_entity.pdbx_description
1 polymer ?
#
loop_
_entity_poly.entity_id
_entity_poly.type
_entity_poly.pdbx_seq_one_letter_code
_entity_poly.pdbx_strand_id
1 'polypeptide(L)'
;MEYLRNYDKSFRHLASIPFIYSVVFPIILLDIILEIYHHVCFSLWEIPLVERDKYIKVDRHKLEYLDILQKANCVYCGYANGFLRYAAAIAGRTEKYWCGIKHKEDEKFRVPEYQKEFVDYDDAEAFETKYRGE
;
A
#
# COMPACT_ATOMS: atom_id res chain seq x y z
N MET A 1 -14.65 -11.13 10.45
CA MET A 1 -14.90 -10.89 11.89
C MET A 1 -14.74 -12.20 12.65
N GLU A 2 -13.53 -12.77 12.64
CA GLU A 2 -13.25 -14.07 13.28
C GLU A 2 -13.38 -13.99 14.81
N TYR A 3 -13.12 -12.81 15.38
CA TYR A 3 -13.26 -12.56 16.82
C TYR A 3 -14.70 -12.73 17.36
N LEU A 4 -15.72 -12.67 16.49
CA LEU A 4 -17.11 -12.93 16.88
C LEU A 4 -17.43 -14.42 17.01
N ARG A 5 -16.62 -15.31 16.40
CA ARG A 5 -16.83 -16.77 16.43
C ARG A 5 -16.12 -17.45 17.60
N ASN A 6 -14.97 -16.92 18.04
CA ASN A 6 -14.13 -17.51 19.09
C ASN A 6 -14.06 -16.57 20.30
N TYR A 7 -15.13 -16.52 21.09
CA TYR A 7 -15.28 -15.55 22.18
C TYR A 7 -15.16 -16.20 23.55
N ASP A 8 -13.95 -16.22 24.12
CA ASP A 8 -13.74 -16.64 25.52
C ASP A 8 -12.85 -15.67 26.33
N LYS A 9 -12.22 -14.63 25.74
CA LYS A 9 -11.34 -13.72 26.51
C LYS A 9 -11.42 -12.25 26.08
N SER A 10 -12.48 -11.56 26.53
CA SER A 10 -12.69 -10.11 26.41
C SER A 10 -11.44 -9.27 26.77
N PHE A 11 -10.69 -9.68 27.79
CA PHE A 11 -9.49 -8.96 28.24
C PHE A 11 -8.38 -8.87 27.18
N ARG A 12 -8.12 -9.96 26.42
CA ARG A 12 -7.07 -9.96 25.39
C ARG A 12 -7.39 -9.01 24.24
N HIS A 13 -8.67 -8.88 23.89
CA HIS A 13 -9.14 -7.94 22.88
C HIS A 13 -9.03 -6.50 23.34
N LEU A 14 -9.43 -6.21 24.59
CA LEU A 14 -9.31 -4.87 25.14
C LEU A 14 -7.85 -4.44 25.27
N ALA A 15 -6.96 -5.36 25.64
CA ALA A 15 -5.52 -5.11 25.73
C ALA A 15 -4.87 -4.83 24.37
N SER A 16 -5.42 -5.31 23.24
CA SER A 16 -4.85 -5.04 21.92
C SER A 16 -5.28 -3.70 21.32
N ILE A 17 -6.38 -3.11 21.81
CA ILE A 17 -6.93 -1.83 21.31
C ILE A 17 -5.87 -0.72 21.30
N PRO A 18 -5.13 -0.42 22.39
CA PRO A 18 -4.13 0.65 22.38
C PRO A 18 -3.05 0.47 21.30
N PHE A 19 -2.61 -0.76 21.04
CA PHE A 19 -1.60 -1.07 20.03
C PHE A 19 -2.12 -0.92 18.60
N ILE A 20 -3.39 -1.25 18.36
CA ILE A 20 -4.02 -1.04 17.05
C ILE A 20 -4.14 0.47 16.79
N TYR A 21 -4.68 1.22 17.75
CA TYR A 21 -4.89 2.66 17.58
C TYR A 21 -3.58 3.46 17.61
N SER A 22 -2.52 2.97 18.26
CA SER A 22 -1.20 3.63 18.19
C SER A 22 -0.61 3.63 16.79
N VAL A 23 -1.01 2.69 15.91
CA VAL A 23 -0.55 2.63 14.51
C VAL A 23 -1.28 3.64 13.60
N VAL A 24 -2.42 4.18 14.05
CA VAL A 24 -3.13 5.24 13.31
C VAL A 24 -2.25 6.46 13.10
N PHE A 25 -1.55 6.90 14.16
CA PHE A 25 -0.69 8.07 14.11
C PHE A 25 0.46 7.94 13.08
N PRO A 26 1.30 6.89 13.09
CA PRO A 26 2.35 6.74 12.10
C PRO A 26 1.81 6.54 10.68
N ILE A 27 0.64 5.93 10.50
CA ILE A 27 0.00 5.85 9.17
C ILE A 27 -0.34 7.24 8.65
N ILE A 28 -1.01 8.08 9.46
CA ILE A 28 -1.37 9.44 9.05
C ILE A 28 -0.12 10.29 8.78
N LEU A 29 0.90 10.19 9.63
CA LEU A 29 2.15 10.91 9.41
C LEU A 29 2.83 10.49 8.11
N LEU A 30 2.95 9.19 7.87
CA LEU A 30 3.52 8.66 6.64
C LEU A 30 2.71 9.11 5.41
N ASP A 31 1.38 9.13 5.52
CA ASP A 31 0.48 9.57 4.46
C ASP A 31 0.72 11.01 4.04
N ILE A 32 0.82 11.93 5.01
CA ILE A 32 1.12 13.34 4.73
C ILE A 32 2.48 13.49 4.05
N ILE A 33 3.51 12.82 4.58
CA ILE A 33 4.86 12.87 4.00
C ILE A 33 4.85 12.30 2.59
N LEU A 34 4.14 11.18 2.38
CA LEU A 34 4.07 10.49 1.12
C LEU A 34 3.32 11.31 0.07
N GLU A 35 2.26 12.03 0.43
CA GLU A 35 1.57 12.94 -0.49
C GLU A 35 2.47 14.08 -0.96
N ILE A 36 3.25 14.69 -0.06
CA ILE A 36 4.23 15.71 -0.43
C ILE A 36 5.26 15.13 -1.41
N TYR A 37 5.83 13.97 -1.08
CA TYR A 37 6.76 13.25 -1.94
C TYR A 37 6.15 12.95 -3.31
N HIS A 38 4.94 12.37 -3.33
CA HIS A 38 4.24 11.95 -4.53
C HIS A 38 3.99 13.14 -5.46
N HIS A 39 3.39 14.21 -4.95
CA HIS A 39 3.11 15.40 -5.75
C HIS A 39 4.38 16.10 -6.25
N VAL A 40 5.37 16.31 -5.39
CA VAL A 40 6.60 17.03 -5.77
C VAL A 40 7.42 16.22 -6.77
N CYS A 41 7.76 14.98 -6.44
CA CYS A 41 8.65 14.17 -7.28
C CYS A 41 7.99 13.81 -8.60
N PHE A 42 6.71 13.42 -8.61
CA PHE A 42 6.08 12.97 -9.84
C PHE A 42 5.82 14.12 -10.80
N SER A 43 5.53 15.33 -10.29
CA SER A 43 5.48 16.53 -11.13
C SER A 43 6.86 16.89 -11.71
N LEU A 44 7.94 16.78 -10.93
CA LEU A 44 9.29 17.02 -11.44
C LEU A 44 9.74 16.01 -12.49
N TRP A 45 9.27 14.76 -12.38
CA TRP A 45 9.56 13.68 -13.32
C TRP A 45 8.58 13.62 -14.50
N GLU A 46 7.60 14.51 -14.55
CA GLU A 46 6.52 14.53 -15.55
C GLU A 46 5.77 13.19 -15.69
N ILE A 47 5.65 12.45 -14.58
CA ILE A 47 4.89 11.19 -14.54
C ILE A 47 3.50 11.41 -13.92
N PRO A 48 2.46 10.67 -14.38
CA PRO A 48 1.12 10.83 -13.86
C PRO A 48 1.02 10.41 -12.39
N LEU A 49 0.27 11.19 -11.60
CA LEU A 49 -0.03 10.88 -10.21
C LEU A 49 -0.88 9.61 -10.08
N VAL A 50 -0.71 8.89 -8.97
CA VAL A 50 -1.55 7.74 -8.59
C VAL A 50 -2.89 8.27 -8.09
N GLU A 51 -3.98 7.77 -8.65
CA GLU A 51 -5.34 8.15 -8.25
C GLU A 51 -5.69 7.50 -6.91
N ARG A 52 -5.69 8.30 -5.84
CA ARG A 52 -5.90 7.85 -4.45
C ARG A 52 -7.26 7.18 -4.20
N ASP A 53 -8.30 7.69 -4.84
CA ASP A 53 -9.69 7.21 -4.73
C ASP A 53 -9.88 5.76 -5.22
N LYS A 54 -9.02 5.29 -6.14
CA LYS A 54 -8.99 3.89 -6.58
C LYS A 54 -8.50 2.91 -5.52
N TYR A 55 -7.83 3.41 -4.47
CA TYR A 55 -7.22 2.58 -3.43
C TYR A 55 -7.94 2.67 -2.08
N ILE A 56 -8.40 3.86 -1.71
CA ILE A 56 -8.98 4.09 -0.38
C ILE A 56 -10.50 4.20 -0.49
N LYS A 57 -11.19 3.17 0.01
CA LYS A 57 -12.66 3.13 0.09
C LYS A 57 -13.11 2.80 1.51
N VAL A 58 -13.86 3.73 2.11
CA VAL A 58 -14.36 3.61 3.49
C VAL A 58 -15.86 3.87 3.51
N ASP A 59 -16.67 2.84 3.26
CA ASP A 59 -18.13 2.92 3.14
C ASP A 59 -18.89 2.07 4.18
N ARG A 60 -18.26 1.00 4.66
CA ARG A 60 -18.85 0.03 5.60
C ARG A 60 -19.25 0.62 6.96
N HIS A 61 -18.73 1.78 7.35
CA HIS A 61 -19.19 2.48 8.56
C HIS A 61 -20.67 2.90 8.48
N LYS A 62 -21.25 2.94 7.28
CA LYS A 62 -22.65 3.23 7.01
C LYS A 62 -23.59 2.04 7.27
N LEU A 63 -23.05 0.84 7.50
CA LEU A 63 -23.85 -0.35 7.75
C LEU A 63 -24.51 -0.27 9.13
N GLU A 64 -25.84 -0.39 9.18
CA GLU A 64 -26.64 -0.21 10.40
C GLU A 64 -26.43 -1.32 11.43
N TYR A 65 -26.13 -2.53 10.97
CA TYR A 65 -25.94 -3.72 11.82
C TYR A 65 -24.58 -3.79 12.51
N LEU A 66 -23.69 -2.80 12.30
CA LEU A 66 -22.40 -2.73 12.98
C LEU A 66 -22.47 -1.82 14.21
N ASP A 67 -21.88 -2.28 15.32
CA ASP A 67 -21.69 -1.46 16.51
C ASP A 67 -20.63 -0.35 16.29
N ILE A 68 -20.54 0.59 17.22
CA ILE A 68 -19.64 1.75 17.11
C ILE A 68 -18.17 1.32 17.02
N LEU A 69 -17.75 0.33 17.79
CA LEU A 69 -16.37 -0.16 17.78
C LEU A 69 -16.05 -0.91 16.48
N GLN A 70 -16.99 -1.70 15.97
CA GLN A 70 -16.92 -2.36 14.67
C GLN A 70 -16.80 -1.35 13.55
N LYS A 71 -17.58 -0.26 13.59
CA LYS A 71 -17.49 0.84 12.62
C LYS A 71 -16.12 1.52 12.69
N ALA A 72 -15.63 1.84 13.88
CA ALA A 72 -14.31 2.45 14.07
C ALA A 72 -13.19 1.55 13.53
N ASN A 73 -13.19 0.27 13.89
CA ASN A 73 -12.23 -0.72 13.38
C ASN A 73 -12.34 -0.87 11.86
N CYS A 74 -13.55 -0.79 11.30
CA CYS A 74 -13.75 -0.88 9.87
C CYS A 74 -13.22 0.35 9.12
N VAL A 75 -13.39 1.55 9.67
CA VAL A 75 -12.79 2.78 9.13
C VAL A 75 -11.28 2.66 9.16
N TYR A 76 -10.72 2.27 10.31
CA TYR A 76 -9.29 2.07 10.47
C TYR A 76 -8.72 1.09 9.44
N CYS A 77 -9.22 -0.13 9.42
CA CYS A 77 -8.72 -1.17 8.53
C CYS A 77 -8.96 -0.83 7.06
N GLY A 78 -10.11 -0.23 6.71
CA GLY A 78 -10.41 0.20 5.35
C GLY A 78 -9.42 1.25 4.86
N TYR A 79 -9.13 2.25 5.70
CA TYR A 79 -8.15 3.28 5.39
C TYR A 79 -6.73 2.73 5.32
N ALA A 80 -6.26 2.04 6.38
CA ALA A 80 -4.90 1.54 6.48
C ALA A 80 -4.52 0.61 5.32
N ASN A 81 -5.38 -0.38 4.99
CA ASN A 81 -5.10 -1.28 3.87
C ASN A 81 -5.15 -0.55 2.52
N GLY A 82 -6.10 0.37 2.34
CA GLY A 82 -6.17 1.18 1.13
C GLY A 82 -4.92 2.05 0.94
N PHE A 83 -4.52 2.74 2.00
CA PHE A 83 -3.34 3.59 2.03
C PHE A 83 -2.05 2.81 1.75
N LEU A 84 -1.85 1.65 2.38
CA LEU A 84 -0.64 0.85 2.13
C LEU A 84 -0.55 0.35 0.69
N ARG A 85 -1.68 0.02 0.05
CA ARG A 85 -1.72 -0.34 -1.37
C ARG A 85 -1.45 0.87 -2.27
N TYR A 86 -1.98 2.03 -1.91
CA TYR A 86 -1.70 3.30 -2.58
C TYR A 86 -0.21 3.65 -2.51
N ALA A 87 0.38 3.53 -1.31
CA ALA A 87 1.80 3.77 -1.10
C ALA A 87 2.69 2.80 -1.87
N ALA A 88 2.34 1.52 -1.90
CA ALA A 88 3.03 0.53 -2.72
C ALA A 88 2.93 0.85 -4.23
N ALA A 89 1.79 1.37 -4.70
CA ALA A 89 1.64 1.78 -6.09
C ALA A 89 2.48 3.01 -6.45
N ILE A 90 2.57 3.98 -5.55
CA ILE A 90 3.50 5.12 -5.69
C ILE A 90 4.93 4.58 -5.77
N ALA A 91 5.35 3.76 -4.81
CA ALA A 91 6.69 3.17 -4.79
C ALA A 91 7.01 2.35 -6.05
N GLY A 92 6.03 1.59 -6.58
CA GLY A 92 6.21 0.83 -7.83
C GLY A 92 6.39 1.72 -9.06
N ARG A 93 5.70 2.88 -9.13
CA ARG A 93 5.94 3.88 -10.20
C ARG A 93 7.31 4.54 -10.05
N THR A 94 7.74 4.82 -8.82
CA THR A 94 9.10 5.30 -8.52
C THR A 94 10.15 4.29 -8.96
N GLU A 95 9.95 3.01 -8.66
CA GLU A 95 10.87 1.94 -9.08
C GLU A 95 10.92 1.79 -10.59
N LYS A 96 9.77 1.90 -11.28
CA LYS A 96 9.71 1.91 -12.75
C LYS A 96 10.47 3.10 -13.35
N TYR A 97 10.45 4.26 -12.70
CA TYR A 97 11.17 5.44 -13.15
C TYR A 97 12.69 5.31 -12.99
N TRP A 98 13.18 4.78 -11.86
CA TRP A 98 14.61 4.77 -11.54
C TRP A 98 15.35 3.47 -11.88
N CYS A 99 14.66 2.33 -11.94
CA CYS A 99 15.30 1.02 -12.07
C CYS A 99 14.76 0.24 -13.27
N GLY A 100 13.49 -0.19 -13.24
CA GLY A 100 12.87 -0.95 -14.34
C GLY A 100 13.46 -2.35 -14.59
N ILE A 101 14.22 -2.92 -13.64
CA ILE A 101 14.81 -4.26 -13.74
C ILE A 101 14.20 -5.16 -12.66
N LYS A 102 13.82 -6.39 -13.01
CA LYS A 102 13.27 -7.37 -12.07
C LYS A 102 14.32 -7.79 -11.04
N HIS A 103 13.86 -8.17 -9.85
CA HIS A 103 14.72 -8.88 -8.92
C HIS A 103 15.11 -10.24 -9.48
N LYS A 104 16.28 -10.73 -9.06
CA LYS A 104 16.69 -12.11 -9.29
C LYS A 104 15.60 -13.06 -8.79
N GLU A 105 15.28 -14.08 -9.59
CA GLU A 105 14.27 -15.07 -9.21
C GLU A 105 14.64 -15.77 -7.90
N ASP A 106 13.66 -15.83 -7.00
CA ASP A 106 13.72 -16.52 -5.72
C ASP A 106 12.33 -17.09 -5.44
N GLU A 107 12.23 -18.40 -5.24
CA GLU A 107 10.96 -19.10 -4.96
C GLU A 107 10.24 -18.55 -3.71
N LYS A 108 10.98 -17.91 -2.80
CA LYS A 108 10.42 -17.30 -1.58
C LYS A 108 9.94 -15.87 -1.79
N PHE A 109 10.39 -15.21 -2.86
CA PHE A 109 10.08 -13.81 -3.12
C PHE A 109 8.71 -13.68 -3.78
N ARG A 110 7.89 -12.79 -3.23
CA ARG A 110 6.58 -12.46 -3.82
C ARG A 110 6.76 -11.37 -4.86
N VAL A 111 6.96 -11.77 -6.11
CA VAL A 111 7.18 -10.85 -7.23
C VAL A 111 6.01 -9.85 -7.34
N PRO A 112 6.27 -8.53 -7.28
CA PRO A 112 5.23 -7.54 -7.47
C PRO A 112 4.67 -7.55 -8.89
N GLU A 113 3.35 -7.48 -9.01
CA GLU A 113 2.64 -7.51 -10.30
C GLU A 113 3.08 -6.40 -11.26
N TYR A 114 3.48 -5.23 -10.76
CA TYR A 114 3.91 -4.11 -11.60
C TYR A 114 5.27 -4.33 -12.28
N GLN A 115 6.08 -5.30 -11.81
CA GLN A 115 7.38 -5.65 -12.41
C GLN A 115 7.23 -6.52 -13.67
N LYS A 116 6.01 -6.86 -14.10
CA LYS A 116 5.79 -7.65 -15.34
C LYS A 116 6.40 -7.02 -16.58
N GLU A 117 6.42 -5.69 -16.62
CA GLU A 117 7.00 -4.93 -17.73
C GLU A 117 8.48 -4.62 -17.52
N PHE A 118 9.13 -5.09 -16.46
CA PHE A 118 10.55 -4.80 -16.22
C PHE A 118 11.44 -5.72 -17.05
N VAL A 119 12.68 -5.28 -17.28
CA VAL A 119 13.72 -6.11 -17.90
C VAL A 119 14.12 -7.23 -16.93
N ASP A 120 14.44 -8.41 -17.46
CA ASP A 120 14.86 -9.54 -16.63
C ASP A 120 16.20 -9.25 -15.93
N TYR A 121 16.40 -9.90 -14.79
CA TYR A 121 17.64 -9.75 -14.02
C TYR A 121 18.84 -10.20 -14.86
N ASP A 122 19.88 -9.36 -14.92
CA ASP A 122 21.13 -9.60 -15.65
C ASP A 122 21.00 -9.66 -17.20
N ASP A 123 19.91 -9.13 -17.76
CA ASP A 123 19.73 -9.01 -19.22
C ASP A 123 20.16 -7.61 -19.72
N ALA A 124 21.47 -7.48 -19.98
CA ALA A 124 22.06 -6.23 -20.45
C ALA A 124 21.56 -5.81 -21.85
N GLU A 125 21.31 -6.78 -22.74
CA GLU A 125 20.85 -6.49 -24.11
C GLU A 125 19.42 -5.92 -24.10
N ALA A 126 18.52 -6.54 -23.35
CA ALA A 126 17.16 -6.02 -23.19
C ALA A 126 17.14 -4.67 -22.45
N PHE A 127 18.04 -4.46 -21.48
CA PHE A 127 18.19 -3.18 -20.80
C PHE A 127 18.59 -2.05 -21.77
N GLU A 128 19.65 -2.26 -22.56
CA GLU A 128 20.10 -1.27 -23.54
C GLU A 128 18.99 -0.98 -24.57
N THR A 129 18.38 -2.03 -25.13
CA THR A 129 17.30 -1.89 -26.13
C THR A 129 16.09 -1.12 -25.59
N LYS A 130 15.70 -1.37 -24.34
CA LYS A 130 14.47 -0.79 -23.76
C LYS A 130 14.66 0.61 -23.19
N TYR A 131 15.79 0.86 -22.53
CA TYR A 131 15.98 2.08 -21.72
C TYR A 131 17.06 3.01 -22.24
N ARG A 132 17.98 2.55 -23.11
CA ARG A 132 19.07 3.37 -23.65
C ARG A 132 19.09 3.45 -25.18
N GLY A 133 18.14 2.81 -25.87
CA GLY A 133 18.05 2.78 -27.32
C GLY A 133 18.17 4.17 -27.95
N GLU A 134 19.06 4.25 -28.96
CA GLU A 134 19.54 5.43 -29.70
C GLU A 134 18.45 6.39 -30.20
#